data_AF-A0A3D5MMQ0-F1
#
_entry.id   AF-A0A3D5MMQ0-F1
#
_cell.length_a   1.000
_cell.length_b   1.000
_cell.length_c   1.000
_cell.angle_alpha   90.00
_cell.angle_beta   90.00
_cell.angle_gamma   90.00
#
_symmetry.space_group_name_H-M   'P 1'
#
loop_
_entity.id
_entity.type
_entity.pdbx_description
1 polymer ?
#
loop_
_entity_poly.entity_id
_entity_poly.type
_entity_poly.pdbx_seq_one_letter_code
_entity_poly.pdbx_strand_id
1 'polypeptide(L)' 'AYSLGNFVNDQAKVHQKEGTILELQLSPEGVLSARITPVWIESTAPRFMEGDELRQMMEKIERLSAVFGD' A
#
# COMPACT_ATOMS: atom_id res chain seq x y z
N ALA A 1 9.13 17.56 -12.76
CA ALA A 1 9.24 16.70 -11.57
C ALA A 1 8.26 15.55 -11.76
N TYR A 2 8.75 14.32 -11.87
CA TYR A 2 7.92 13.13 -12.01
C TYR A 2 7.76 12.54 -10.61
N SER A 3 6.54 12.55 -10.06
CA SER A 3 6.26 11.95 -8.75
C SER A 3 6.27 10.43 -8.89
N LEU A 4 6.90 9.73 -7.96
CA LEU A 4 6.76 8.27 -7.82
C LEU A 4 5.28 7.83 -7.74
N GLY A 5 4.39 8.71 -7.29
CA GLY A 5 2.95 8.47 -7.28
C GLY A 5 2.32 8.32 -8.68
N ASN A 6 2.89 8.92 -9.72
CA ASN A 6 2.40 8.73 -11.09
C ASN A 6 2.86 7.39 -11.68
N PHE A 7 4.06 6.90 -11.33
CA PHE A 7 4.58 5.64 -11.85
C PHE A 7 3.76 4.43 -11.40
N VAL A 8 3.16 4.48 -10.21
CA VAL A 8 2.28 3.42 -9.68
C VAL A 8 0.89 3.45 -10.35
N ASN A 9 0.37 4.64 -10.67
CA ASN A 9 -0.98 4.82 -11.19
C ASN A 9 -1.10 4.68 -12.72
N ASP A 10 0.00 4.77 -13.48
CA ASP A 10 -0.05 4.74 -14.96
C ASP A 10 -0.27 3.33 -15.54
N GLN A 11 -0.26 2.27 -14.73
CA GLN A 11 -0.75 0.97 -15.16
C GLN A 11 -2.27 0.93 -15.03
N ALA A 12 -2.97 1.45 -16.03
CA ALA A 12 -4.42 1.31 -16.21
C ALA A 12 -4.80 -0.17 -16.45
N LYS A 13 -4.60 -1.03 -15.44
CA LYS A 13 -5.22 -2.34 -15.37
C LYS A 13 -6.59 -2.12 -14.76
N VAL A 14 -7.62 -2.18 -15.61
CA VAL A 14 -9.06 -2.04 -15.29
C VAL A 14 -9.51 -2.87 -14.07
N HIS A 15 -8.70 -3.85 -13.63
CA HIS A 15 -9.02 -4.80 -12.58
C HIS A 15 -8.21 -4.66 -11.29
N GLN A 16 -7.23 -3.76 -11.20
CA GLN A 16 -6.39 -3.64 -9.99
C GLN A 16 -6.88 -2.51 -9.09
N LYS A 17 -7.86 -2.83 -8.24
CA LYS A 17 -8.48 -1.89 -7.27
C LYS A 17 -7.89 -1.98 -5.87
N GLU A 18 -7.05 -2.98 -5.62
CA GLU A 18 -6.35 -3.15 -4.37
C GLU A 18 -5.11 -2.26 -4.33
N GLY A 19 -5.05 -1.36 -3.35
CA GLY A 19 -3.95 -0.45 -3.13
C GLY A 19 -3.51 -0.41 -1.66
N THR A 20 -2.43 0.29 -1.41
CA THR A 20 -1.88 0.46 -0.06
C THR A 20 -1.23 1.82 0.04
N ILE A 21 -1.46 2.51 1.16
CA ILE A 21 -0.72 3.71 1.55
C ILE A 21 0.37 3.28 2.53
N LEU A 22 1.61 3.63 2.21
CA LEU A 22 2.75 3.44 3.10
C LEU A 22 3.17 4.78 3.69
N GLU A 23 3.04 4.92 5.00
CA GLU A 23 3.55 6.05 5.77
C GLU A 23 4.86 5.62 6.45
N LEU A 24 5.94 6.35 6.20
CA LEU A 24 7.25 6.13 6.81
C LEU A 24 7.64 7.36 7.61
N GLN A 25 8.06 7.15 8.86
CA GLN A 25 8.72 8.18 9.65
C GLN A 25 10.21 7.89 9.67
N LEU A 26 11.01 8.85 9.23
CA LEU A 26 12.47 8.73 9.11
C LEU A 26 13.17 9.64 10.12
N SER A 27 14.30 9.19 10.63
CA SER A 27 15.27 9.98 11.41
C SER A 27 16.69 9.73 10.89
N PRO A 28 17.70 10.50 11.34
CA PRO A 28 19.09 10.23 11.02
C PRO A 28 19.56 8.80 11.37
N GLU A 29 18.91 8.17 12.36
CA GLU A 29 19.21 6.81 12.82
C GLU A 29 18.49 5.73 11.98
N GLY A 30 17.56 6.10 11.11
CA GLY A 30 16.87 5.19 10.20
C GLY A 30 15.34 5.36 10.17
N VAL A 31 14.63 4.24 9.97
CA VAL A 31 13.15 4.22 9.97
C VAL A 31 12.65 4.15 11.42
N LEU A 32 12.00 5.21 11.89
CA LEU A 32 11.36 5.25 13.21
C LEU A 32 10.05 4.47 13.26
N SER A 33 9.26 4.58 12.19
CA SER A 33 7.99 3.86 12.08
C SER A 33 7.60 3.65 10.62
N ALA A 34 6.82 2.60 10.39
CA ALA A 34 6.16 2.32 9.14
C ALA A 34 4.70 1.96 9.43
N ARG A 35 3.77 2.57 8.72
CA ARG A 35 2.34 2.22 8.77
C ARG A 35 1.86 1.89 7.37
N ILE A 36 1.20 0.75 7.27
CA ILE A 36 0.57 0.25 6.05
C ILE A 36 -0.93 0.41 6.22
N THR A 37 -1.56 1.15 5.32
CA THR A 37 -3.02 1.35 5.29
C THR A 37 -3.58 0.83 3.98
N PRO A 38 -4.21 -0.35 3.99
CA PRO A 38 -4.93 -0.89 2.84
C PRO A 38 -6.05 0.01 2.34
N VAL A 39 -6.13 0.18 1.02
CA VAL A 39 -7.17 0.99 0.37
C VAL A 39 -7.75 0.28 -0.84
N TRP A 40 -9.04 0.46 -1.04
CA TRP A 40 -9.74 0.08 -2.25
C TRP A 40 -9.93 1.30 -3.15
N ILE A 41 -9.45 1.25 -4.39
CA ILE A 41 -9.50 2.38 -5.33
C ILE A 41 -10.81 2.31 -6.12
N GLU A 42 -11.75 3.20 -5.78
CA GLU A 42 -13.02 3.36 -6.46
C GLU A 42 -12.88 4.46 -7.53
N SER A 43 -12.55 4.05 -8.77
CA SER A 43 -12.34 4.92 -9.94
C SER A 43 -11.18 5.92 -9.79
N THR A 44 -11.29 6.87 -8.87
CA THR A 44 -10.31 7.94 -8.60
C THR A 44 -10.10 8.20 -7.11
N ALA A 45 -11.00 7.75 -6.23
CA ALA A 45 -10.92 7.99 -4.79
C ALA A 45 -10.65 6.66 -4.04
N PRO A 46 -9.63 6.61 -3.17
CA PRO A 46 -9.42 5.46 -2.31
C PRO A 46 -10.39 5.46 -1.12
N ARG A 47 -10.98 4.30 -0.83
CA ARG A 47 -11.71 3.99 0.41
C ARG A 47 -10.83 3.11 1.30
N PHE A 48 -10.83 3.33 2.62
CA PHE A 48 -10.16 2.43 3.54
C PHE A 48 -10.85 1.07 3.60
N MET A 49 -10.05 0.01 3.57
CA MET A 49 -10.55 -1.34 3.80
C MET A 49 -10.84 -1.53 5.30
N GLU A 50 -11.91 -2.25 5.62
CA GLU A 50 -12.33 -2.49 7.01
C GLU A 50 -12.70 -3.96 7.23
N GLY A 51 -12.74 -4.39 8.49
CA GLY A 51 -13.17 -5.74 8.88
C GLY A 51 -12.41 -6.86 8.16
N ASP A 52 -13.15 -7.79 7.54
CA ASP A 52 -12.56 -8.93 6.82
C ASP A 52 -11.76 -8.54 5.58
N GLU A 53 -12.14 -7.45 4.89
CA GLU A 53 -11.42 -6.93 3.71
C GLU A 53 -10.00 -6.51 4.12
N LEU A 54 -9.91 -5.76 5.22
CA LEU A 54 -8.64 -5.33 5.80
C LEU A 54 -7.78 -6.54 6.19
N ARG A 55 -8.37 -7.51 6.90
CA ARG A 55 -7.65 -8.70 7.37
C ARG A 55 -7.05 -9.50 6.21
N GLN A 56 -7.83 -9.79 5.19
CA GLN A 56 -7.36 -10.54 4.01
C GLN A 56 -6.25 -9.79 3.26
N MET A 57 -6.36 -8.46 3.16
CA MET A 57 -5.32 -7.66 2.53
C MET A 57 -4.03 -7.68 3.35
N MET A 58 -4.11 -7.54 4.67
CA MET A 58 -2.93 -7.61 5.53
C MET A 58 -2.24 -8.99 5.46
N GLU A 59 -3.00 -10.09 5.47
CA GLU A 59 -2.48 -11.45 5.27
C GLU A 59 -1.77 -11.58 3.91
N LYS A 60 -2.34 -10.98 2.85
CA LYS A 60 -1.71 -10.95 1.52
C LYS A 60 -0.41 -10.16 1.53
N ILE A 61 -0.38 -8.99 2.16
CA ILE A 61 0.81 -8.13 2.26
C ILE A 61 1.91 -8.84 3.02
N GLU A 62 1.60 -9.49 4.14
CA GLU A 62 2.55 -10.25 4.95
C GLU A 62 3.17 -11.38 4.12
N ARG A 63 2.34 -12.19 3.45
CA ARG A 63 2.80 -13.28 2.59
C ARG A 63 3.69 -12.81 1.45
N LEU A 64 3.37 -11.67 0.82
CA LEU A 64 4.18 -11.10 -0.26
C LEU A 64 5.50 -10.51 0.25
N SER A 65 5.49 -9.98 1.47
CA SER A 65 6.66 -9.35 2.09
C SER A 65 7.62 -10.35 2.72
N ALA A 66 7.17 -11.57 3.03
CA ALA A 66 7.95 -12.58 3.74
C ALA A 66 9.31 -12.89 3.09
N VAL A 67 9.41 -12.79 1.76
CA VAL A 67 10.66 -13.01 1.01
C VAL A 67 11.71 -11.89 1.16
N PHE A 68 11.36 -10.77 1.79
CA PHE A 68 12.25 -9.61 1.97
C PHE A 68 12.65 -9.38 3.43
N GLY A 69 12.30 -10.31 4.33
CA GLY A 69 12.50 -10.20 5.78
C GLY A 69 13.82 -10.77 6.32
N ASP A 70 14.78 -11.14 5.45
CA ASP A 70 16.10 -11.68 5.81
C ASP A 70 17.20 -10.60 5.84
#